data_AF-A0A534I662-F1
#
_entry.id   AF-A0A534I662-F1
#
_cell.length_a   1.000
_cell.length_b   1.000
_cell.length_c   1.000
_cell.angle_alpha   90.00
_cell.angle_beta   90.00
_cell.angle_gamma   90.00
#
_symmetry.space_group_name_H-M   'P 1'
#
loop_
_entity.id
_entity.type
_entity.pdbx_description
1 polymer ?
#
loop_
_entity_poly.entity_id
_entity_poly.type
_entity_poly.pdbx_seq_one_letter_code
_entity_poly.pdbx_strand_id
1 'polypeptide(L)'
;MSAANSTRVNDFTIKIATVNGTGSASANTLLMKSIFRSGIPVMGKNYFPSNIQGLPTWYEIRITRDGHVARSGQVDIMVAMNAETYARDAKEVAPGGYLLYDSTWPRPALLKRED
;
A
#
# COMPACT_ATOMS: atom_id res chain seq x y z
N MET A 1 -2.99 5.78 -23.55
CA MET A 1 -3.33 7.16 -23.17
C MET A 1 -2.40 7.55 -22.04
N SER A 2 -1.45 8.44 -22.34
CA SER A 2 -0.45 8.93 -21.38
C SER A 2 -1.17 9.73 -20.29
N ALA A 3 -1.20 9.23 -19.05
CA ALA A 3 -1.67 10.03 -17.94
C ALA A 3 -0.64 11.14 -17.70
N ALA A 4 -1.04 12.37 -17.95
CA ALA A 4 -0.25 13.56 -17.70
C ALA A 4 0.30 13.56 -16.27
N ASN A 5 1.53 14.05 -16.13
CA ASN A 5 2.25 14.25 -14.88
C ASN A 5 1.57 15.37 -14.04
N SER A 6 0.32 15.12 -13.65
CA SER A 6 -0.46 15.96 -12.76
C SER A 6 0.08 15.76 -11.36
N THR A 7 0.69 16.80 -10.80
CA THR A 7 1.09 16.81 -9.40
C THR A 7 -0.15 16.56 -8.54
N ARG A 8 -0.29 15.34 -7.99
CA ARG A 8 -1.36 14.99 -7.06
C ARG A 8 -0.96 15.38 -5.66
N VAL A 9 -1.76 16.23 -5.02
CA VAL A 9 -1.56 16.66 -3.64
C VAL A 9 -2.67 16.06 -2.78
N ASN A 10 -2.28 15.27 -1.77
CA ASN A 10 -3.21 14.60 -0.86
C ASN A 10 -4.28 13.80 -1.61
N ASP A 11 -3.92 13.13 -2.70
CA ASP A 11 -4.82 12.27 -3.46
C ASP A 11 -4.09 11.01 -3.97
N PHE A 12 -3.94 10.02 -3.08
CA PHE A 12 -3.20 8.80 -3.36
C PHE A 12 -3.56 7.67 -2.37
N THR A 13 -3.08 6.47 -2.65
CA THR A 13 -3.40 5.25 -1.91
C THR A 13 -2.12 4.53 -1.51
N ILE A 14 -2.01 4.18 -0.23
CA ILE A 14 -0.95 3.32 0.29
C ILE A 14 -1.55 1.95 0.55
N LYS A 15 -0.97 0.89 -0.03
CA LYS A 15 -1.32 -0.50 0.29
C LYS A 15 -0.13 -1.16 0.98
N ILE A 16 -0.38 -1.79 2.12
CA ILE A 16 0.65 -2.38 2.98
C ILE A 16 0.39 -3.88 3.04
N ALA A 17 1.29 -4.68 2.48
CA ALA A 17 1.23 -6.15 2.45
C ALA A 17 2.20 -6.73 3.49
N THR A 18 1.66 -7.44 4.48
CA THR A 18 2.44 -8.01 5.60
C THR A 18 2.06 -9.46 5.87
N VAL A 19 2.75 -10.10 6.80
CA VAL A 19 2.36 -11.40 7.36
C VAL A 19 1.51 -11.16 8.61
N ASN A 20 0.40 -11.89 8.77
CA ASN A 20 -0.44 -11.77 9.95
C ASN A 20 0.35 -12.12 11.23
N GLY A 21 0.15 -11.34 12.31
CA GLY A 21 0.83 -11.54 13.60
C GLY A 21 2.19 -10.84 13.76
N THR A 22 2.62 -10.03 12.79
CA THR A 22 3.91 -9.29 12.84
C THR A 22 3.84 -7.94 13.57
N GLY A 23 2.69 -7.60 14.16
CA GLY A 23 2.45 -6.27 14.75
C GLY A 23 2.02 -5.20 13.73
N SER A 24 1.74 -5.58 12.48
CA SER A 24 1.39 -4.65 11.40
C SER A 24 0.13 -3.81 11.69
N ALA A 25 -0.85 -4.33 12.44
CA ALA A 25 -2.06 -3.58 12.81
C ALA A 25 -1.74 -2.26 13.56
N SER A 26 -0.78 -2.30 14.49
CA SER A 26 -0.36 -1.12 15.26
C SER A 26 0.35 -0.10 14.37
N ALA A 27 1.27 -0.56 13.51
CA ALA A 27 2.00 0.30 12.57
C ALA A 27 1.07 0.97 11.55
N ASN A 28 0.14 0.19 10.97
CA ASN A 28 -0.87 0.66 10.02
C ASN A 28 -1.75 1.76 10.62
N THR A 29 -2.22 1.53 11.86
CA THR A 29 -3.05 2.49 12.58
C THR A 29 -2.26 3.76 12.93
N LEU A 30 -1.00 3.63 13.33
CA LEU A 30 -0.13 4.77 13.60
C LEU A 30 0.04 5.64 12.35
N LEU A 31 0.40 5.03 11.21
CA LEU A 31 0.58 5.75 9.95
C LEU A 31 -0.70 6.48 9.52
N MET A 32 -1.84 5.80 9.52
CA MET A 32 -3.13 6.40 9.18
C MET A 32 -3.45 7.58 10.11
N LYS A 33 -3.28 7.41 11.43
CA LYS A 33 -3.54 8.48 12.40
C LYS A 33 -2.60 9.67 12.23
N SER A 34 -1.34 9.47 11.89
CA SER A 34 -0.39 10.55 11.66
C SER A 34 -0.78 11.41 10.45
N ILE A 35 -1.23 10.78 9.36
CA ILE A 35 -1.75 11.50 8.19
C ILE A 35 -3.02 12.26 8.55
N PHE A 36 -3.95 11.62 9.24
CA PHE A 36 -5.19 12.26 9.69
C PHE A 36 -4.94 13.47 10.60
N ARG A 37 -4.02 13.33 11.57
CA ARG A 37 -3.62 14.40 12.49
C ARG A 37 -2.89 15.55 11.81
N SER A 38 -2.41 15.36 10.58
CA SER A 38 -1.85 16.42 9.74
C SER A 38 -2.95 17.22 9.00
N GLY A 39 -4.24 16.93 9.26
CA GLY A 39 -5.38 17.65 8.68
C GLY A 39 -5.88 17.09 7.35
N ILE A 40 -5.43 15.90 6.95
CA ILE A 40 -5.80 15.28 5.68
C ILE A 40 -6.79 14.14 5.92
N PRO A 41 -7.97 14.12 5.29
CA PRO A 41 -8.90 13.01 5.41
C PRO A 41 -8.29 11.69 4.90
N VAL A 42 -8.58 10.60 5.62
CA VAL A 42 -8.13 9.26 5.27
C VAL A 42 -9.21 8.22 5.51
N MET A 43 -9.21 7.17 4.69
CA MET A 43 -9.98 5.95 4.91
C MET A 43 -9.03 4.76 4.98
N GLY A 44 -9.08 4.02 6.09
CA GLY A 44 -8.30 2.80 6.30
C GLY A 44 -9.18 1.56 6.15
N LYS A 45 -8.73 0.57 5.38
CA LYS A 45 -9.40 -0.73 5.25
C LYS A 45 -8.43 -1.89 5.39
N ASN A 46 -8.78 -2.83 6.26
CA ASN A 46 -8.04 -4.06 6.49
C ASN A 46 -8.66 -5.23 5.71
N TYR A 47 -7.82 -6.09 5.13
CA TYR A 47 -8.20 -7.31 4.42
C TYR A 47 -7.27 -8.45 4.84
N PHE A 48 -7.85 -9.56 5.27
CA PHE A 48 -7.11 -10.74 5.65
C PHE A 48 -7.94 -11.99 5.38
N PRO A 49 -7.31 -13.10 4.97
CA PRO A 49 -7.97 -14.39 4.89
C PRO A 49 -8.39 -14.85 6.29
N SER A 50 -9.38 -15.76 6.36
CA SER A 50 -9.84 -16.35 7.62
C SER A 50 -8.73 -17.21 8.23
N ASN A 51 -7.86 -16.59 9.02
CA ASN A 51 -6.71 -17.23 9.65
C ASN A 51 -6.21 -16.44 10.87
N ILE A 52 -5.65 -17.16 11.84
CA ILE A 52 -5.17 -16.60 13.10
C ILE A 52 -3.76 -16.00 12.95
N GLN A 53 -2.83 -16.63 12.20
CA GLN A 53 -1.45 -16.14 12.02
C GLN A 53 -0.73 -16.70 10.79
N GLY A 54 0.19 -15.94 10.18
CA GLY A 54 1.14 -16.45 9.18
C GLY A 54 0.72 -16.29 7.71
N LEU A 55 -0.58 -16.09 7.43
CA LEU A 55 -1.03 -15.78 6.07
C LEU A 55 -0.86 -14.29 5.74
N PRO A 56 -0.83 -13.93 4.44
CA PRO A 56 -0.78 -12.54 4.01
C PRO A 56 -1.95 -11.69 4.50
N THR A 57 -1.65 -10.45 4.88
CA THR A 57 -2.63 -9.42 5.27
C THR A 57 -2.34 -8.13 4.56
N TRP A 58 -3.40 -7.40 4.24
CA TRP A 58 -3.29 -6.12 3.56
C TRP A 58 -4.03 -5.02 4.32
N TYR A 59 -3.42 -3.85 4.38
CA TYR A 59 -4.07 -2.64 4.85
C TYR A 59 -3.95 -1.55 3.80
N GLU A 60 -5.07 -0.97 3.42
CA GLU A 60 -5.15 0.12 2.45
C GLU A 60 -5.51 1.41 3.16
N ILE A 61 -4.76 2.47 2.87
CA ILE A 61 -5.04 3.84 3.31
C ILE A 61 -5.31 4.65 2.05
N ARG A 62 -6.54 5.14 1.90
CA ARG A 62 -6.88 6.16 0.91
C ARG A 62 -6.68 7.52 1.54
N ILE A 63 -5.80 8.34 0.96
CA ILE A 63 -5.55 9.73 1.34
C ILE A 63 -6.22 10.59 0.28
N THR A 64 -7.10 11.50 0.70
CA THR A 64 -7.85 12.35 -0.23
C THR A 64 -8.24 13.66 0.45
N ARG A 65 -7.95 14.79 -0.19
CA ARG A 65 -8.38 16.12 0.29
C ARG A 65 -9.91 16.26 0.37
N ASP A 66 -10.64 15.54 -0.48
CA ASP A 66 -12.10 15.63 -0.63
C ASP A 66 -12.85 14.63 0.25
N GLY A 67 -12.14 13.85 1.07
CA GLY A 67 -12.77 12.96 2.04
C GLY A 67 -13.46 11.72 1.45
N HIS A 68 -13.08 11.27 0.25
CA HIS A 68 -13.59 10.01 -0.30
C HIS A 68 -13.29 8.81 0.61
N VAL A 69 -14.35 8.06 0.90
CA VAL A 69 -14.31 6.88 1.79
C VAL A 69 -14.40 5.54 1.05
N ALA A 70 -14.57 5.57 -0.27
CA ALA A 70 -14.49 4.37 -1.10
C ALA A 70 -13.03 4.05 -1.44
N ARG A 71 -12.76 2.79 -1.79
CA ARG A 71 -11.47 2.41 -2.36
C ARG A 71 -11.29 3.13 -3.69
N SER A 72 -10.07 3.58 -3.96
CA SER A 72 -9.70 4.21 -5.24
C SER A 72 -9.61 3.19 -6.39
N GLY A 73 -9.33 1.92 -6.06
CA GLY A 73 -8.98 0.89 -7.05
C GLY A 73 -7.56 1.02 -7.61
N GLN A 74 -6.77 1.99 -7.13
CA GLN A 74 -5.39 2.21 -7.55
C GLN A 74 -4.45 2.11 -6.34
N VAL A 75 -3.24 1.58 -6.55
CA VAL A 75 -2.19 1.52 -5.53
C VAL A 75 -1.03 2.42 -5.94
N ASP A 76 -0.92 3.59 -5.32
CA ASP A 76 0.11 4.57 -5.66
C ASP A 76 1.43 4.26 -4.94
N ILE A 77 1.33 3.72 -3.72
CA ILE A 77 2.47 3.28 -2.92
C ILE A 77 2.16 1.88 -2.40
N MET A 78 2.97 0.89 -2.76
CA MET A 78 2.94 -0.44 -2.19
C MET A 78 4.07 -0.60 -1.17
N VAL A 79 3.75 -1.07 0.02
CA VAL A 79 4.69 -1.49 1.05
C VAL A 79 4.66 -3.02 1.11
N ALA A 80 5.59 -3.67 0.40
CA ALA A 80 5.64 -5.12 0.23
C ALA A 80 6.60 -5.76 1.24
N MET A 81 6.05 -6.21 2.37
CA MET A 81 6.79 -6.89 3.44
C MET A 81 6.44 -8.38 3.54
N ASN A 82 5.68 -8.90 2.57
CA ASN A 82 5.35 -10.30 2.46
C ASN A 82 5.97 -10.91 1.21
N ALA A 83 6.87 -11.88 1.41
CA ALA A 83 7.56 -12.57 0.33
C ALA A 83 6.63 -13.44 -0.54
N GLU A 84 5.61 -14.04 0.06
CA GLU A 84 4.67 -14.93 -0.64
C GLU A 84 3.85 -14.17 -1.69
N THR A 85 3.48 -12.93 -1.39
CA THR A 85 2.62 -12.11 -2.26
C THR A 85 3.39 -11.05 -3.04
N TYR A 86 4.70 -10.91 -2.82
CA TYR A 86 5.53 -9.85 -3.39
C TYR A 86 5.33 -9.64 -4.89
N ALA A 87 5.38 -10.71 -5.69
CA ALA A 87 5.23 -10.62 -7.14
C ALA A 87 3.83 -10.14 -7.57
N ARG A 88 2.78 -10.45 -6.80
CA ARG A 88 1.42 -9.96 -7.01
C ARG A 88 1.32 -8.49 -6.60
N ASP A 89 1.81 -8.18 -5.40
CA ASP A 89 1.76 -6.83 -4.84
C ASP A 89 2.53 -5.83 -5.72
N ALA A 90 3.69 -6.21 -6.25
CA ALA A 90 4.48 -5.39 -7.18
C ALA A 90 3.74 -5.09 -8.50
N LYS A 91 2.92 -6.03 -8.99
CA LYS A 91 2.11 -5.84 -10.21
C LYS A 91 0.92 -4.91 -9.99
N GLU A 92 0.41 -4.81 -8.76
CA GLU A 92 -0.72 -3.95 -8.44
C GLU A 92 -0.36 -2.46 -8.38
N VAL A 93 0.94 -2.11 -8.28
CA VAL A 93 1.39 -0.71 -8.24
C VAL A 93 0.92 0.00 -9.52
N ALA A 94 0.30 1.17 -9.36
CA ALA A 94 -0.10 2.01 -10.49
C ALA A 94 1.15 2.45 -11.29
N PRO A 95 1.04 2.68 -12.61
CA PRO A 95 2.13 3.24 -13.38
C PRO A 95 2.67 4.54 -12.78
N GLY A 96 4.00 4.66 -12.66
CA GLY A 96 4.66 5.78 -11.98
C GLY A 96 4.50 5.79 -10.45
N GLY A 97 3.94 4.73 -9.86
CA GLY A 97 3.84 4.53 -8.42
C GLY A 97 5.14 4.05 -7.78
N TYR A 98 5.10 3.88 -6.46
CA TYR A 98 6.27 3.53 -5.66
C TYR A 98 6.12 2.17 -4.99
N LEU A 99 7.20 1.39 -4.99
CA LEU A 99 7.32 0.13 -4.27
C LEU A 99 8.36 0.26 -3.15
N LEU A 100 7.90 0.23 -1.91
CA LEU A 100 8.72 0.11 -0.72
C LEU A 100 8.82 -1.37 -0.32
N TYR A 101 10.03 -1.85 -0.06
CA TYR A 101 10.30 -3.25 0.25
C TYR A 101 11.55 -3.37 1.13
N ASP A 102 11.74 -4.54 1.74
CA ASP A 102 12.95 -4.85 2.49
C ASP A 102 14.15 -5.11 1.56
N SER A 103 15.11 -4.20 1.56
CA SER A 103 16.32 -4.28 0.73
C SER A 103 17.39 -5.24 1.26
N THR A 104 17.19 -5.85 2.43
CA THR A 104 18.08 -6.91 2.91
C THR A 104 17.90 -8.21 2.13
N TRP A 105 16.82 -8.34 1.34
CA TRP A 105 16.52 -9.51 0.54
C TRP A 105 16.94 -9.33 -0.92
N PRO A 106 17.54 -10.39 -1.51
CA PRO A 106 17.61 -10.68 -2.92
C PRO A 106 16.54 -10.05 -3.80
N ARG A 107 16.72 -8.96 -4.57
CA ARG A 107 15.75 -8.69 -5.65
C ARG A 107 16.14 -9.57 -6.84
N PRO A 108 15.42 -10.67 -7.16
CA PRO A 108 15.70 -11.38 -8.40
C PRO A 108 15.44 -10.40 -9.55
N ALA A 109 16.31 -10.40 -10.55
CA ALA A 109 16.20 -9.53 -11.73
C ALA A 109 14.87 -9.66 -12.51
N LEU A 110 14.02 -10.62 -12.14
CA LEU A 110 12.75 -11.02 -12.75
C LEU A 110 11.53 -10.16 -12.39
N LEU A 111 11.68 -9.17 -11.50
CA LEU A 111 10.54 -8.39 -10.98
C LEU A 111 10.61 -6.90 -11.34
N LYS A 112 11.48 -6.54 -12.30
CA LYS A 112 11.49 -5.20 -12.88
C LYS A 112 10.23 -5.00 -13.73
N ARG A 113 9.60 -3.85 -13.54
CA ARG A 113 8.56 -3.37 -14.46
C ARG A 113 9.21 -2.47 -15.51
N GLU A 114 8.54 -2.34 -16.65
CA GLU A 114 9.03 -1.55 -17.80
C GLU A 114 8.71 -0.06 -17.66
N ASP A 115 7.83 0.30 -16.72
CA ASP A 115 7.39 1.67 -16.41
C ASP A 115 8.06 2.26 -15.17
#